data_AF-A0A6G3PMF5-F1
#
_entry.id   AF-A0A6G3PMF5-F1
#
_cell.length_a   1.000
_cell.length_b   1.000
_cell.length_c   1.000
_cell.angle_alpha   90.00
_cell.angle_beta   90.00
_cell.angle_gamma   90.00
#
_symmetry.space_group_name_H-M   'P 1'
#
loop_
_entity.id
_entity.type
_entity.pdbx_description
1 polymer ?
#
loop_
_entity_poly.entity_id
_entity_poly.type
_entity_poly.pdbx_seq_one_letter_code
_entity_poly.pdbx_strand_id
1 'polypeptide(L)'
;DERGGSTVAQVAAGIRTAADEGASVIYVAAALADGRAELTKAVAYAGEKDALVVAPLAPDALPRDAKPAAWYWPAAAPGAIGVTDYGPDGQRPVNAPVVGGADLAAPGDAVVSIGPEGSGHFIGYGASFA
;
A
#
# COMPACT_ATOMS: atom_id res chain seq x y z
N ASP A 1 11.63 11.22 -0.12
CA ASP A 1 12.62 12.07 0.54
C ASP A 1 13.98 11.73 -0.04
N GLU A 2 15.05 12.38 0.42
CA GLU A 2 16.41 12.15 -0.10
C GLU A 2 16.97 10.75 0.19
N ARG A 3 16.27 9.95 1.01
CA ARG A 3 16.64 8.59 1.40
C ARG A 3 15.76 7.51 0.76
N GLY A 4 14.88 7.89 -0.15
CA GLY A 4 14.00 6.97 -0.88
C GLY A 4 12.66 6.67 -0.19
N GLY A 5 12.34 7.32 0.94
CA GLY A 5 11.03 7.17 1.58
C GLY A 5 9.97 8.09 0.97
N SER A 6 8.79 7.59 0.61
CA SER A 6 7.72 8.44 0.06
C SER A 6 7.14 9.37 1.14
N THR A 7 7.08 10.68 0.89
CA THR A 7 6.37 11.60 1.77
C THR A 7 4.87 11.58 1.50
N VAL A 8 4.06 12.00 2.49
CA VAL A 8 2.60 12.16 2.34
C VAL A 8 2.26 12.98 1.10
N ALA A 9 2.92 14.12 0.90
CA ALA A 9 2.69 15.01 -0.23
C ALA A 9 3.05 14.34 -1.57
N GLN A 10 4.14 13.55 -1.62
CA GLN A 10 4.52 12.82 -2.83
C GLN A 10 3.49 11.75 -3.19
N VAL A 11 2.99 11.00 -2.21
CA VAL A 11 1.95 9.98 -2.44
C VAL A 11 0.64 10.63 -2.87
N ALA A 12 0.21 11.71 -2.19
CA ALA A 12 -1.02 12.43 -2.54
C ALA A 12 -0.96 13.02 -3.96
N ALA A 13 0.18 13.60 -4.34
CA ALA A 13 0.41 14.10 -5.69
C ALA A 13 0.37 12.96 -6.72
N GLY A 14 1.05 11.84 -6.45
CA GLY A 14 1.05 10.68 -7.35
C GLY A 14 -0.33 10.11 -7.62
N ILE A 15 -1.18 9.99 -6.58
CA ILE A 15 -2.58 9.55 -6.73
C ILE A 15 -3.35 10.50 -7.64
N ARG A 16 -3.24 11.81 -7.41
CA ARG A 16 -3.93 12.83 -8.22
C ARG A 16 -3.47 12.82 -9.67
N THR A 17 -2.15 12.75 -9.89
CA THR A 17 -1.57 12.67 -11.24
C THR A 17 -2.05 11.43 -11.97
N ALA A 18 -2.03 10.25 -11.35
CA ALA A 18 -2.52 9.03 -12.00
C ALA A 18 -4.01 9.12 -12.38
N ALA A 19 -4.83 9.72 -11.51
CA ALA A 19 -6.24 9.96 -11.81
C ALA A 19 -6.44 10.99 -12.94
N ASP A 20 -5.64 12.05 -12.98
CA ASP A 20 -5.68 13.07 -14.04
C ASP A 20 -5.25 12.51 -15.40
N GLU A 21 -4.32 11.55 -15.41
CA GLU A 21 -3.87 10.82 -16.60
C GLU A 21 -4.82 9.66 -17.00
N GLY A 22 -5.94 9.50 -16.30
CA GLY A 22 -7.00 8.56 -16.68
C GLY A 22 -6.79 7.11 -16.24
N ALA A 23 -5.98 6.86 -15.20
CA ALA A 23 -5.84 5.53 -14.64
C ALA A 23 -7.17 5.06 -14.03
N SER A 24 -7.69 3.91 -14.46
CA SER A 24 -8.89 3.30 -13.85
C SER A 24 -8.60 2.64 -12.50
N VAL A 25 -7.36 2.20 -12.28
CA VAL A 25 -6.89 1.61 -11.03
C VAL A 25 -5.53 2.21 -10.69
N ILE A 26 -5.37 2.65 -9.45
CA ILE A 26 -4.15 3.26 -8.91
C ILE A 26 -3.68 2.39 -7.76
N TYR A 27 -2.61 1.64 -7.99
CA TYR A 27 -1.93 0.90 -6.93
C TYR A 27 -0.92 1.78 -6.23
N VAL A 28 -1.02 1.88 -4.90
CA VAL A 28 -0.08 2.64 -4.05
C VAL A 28 0.65 1.66 -3.15
N ALA A 29 1.89 1.32 -3.50
CA ALA A 29 2.75 0.41 -2.74
C ALA A 29 3.34 1.04 -1.46
N ALA A 30 2.52 1.75 -0.68
CA ALA A 30 2.94 2.41 0.55
C ALA A 30 1.81 2.46 1.59
N ALA A 31 2.16 2.24 2.84
CA ALA A 31 1.29 2.38 4.00
C ALA A 31 1.88 3.42 4.96
N LEU A 32 1.25 4.59 5.04
CA LEU A 32 1.71 5.72 5.85
C LEU A 32 0.83 5.87 7.09
N ALA A 33 1.43 5.91 8.28
CA ALA A 33 0.71 6.14 9.53
C ALA A 33 0.16 7.58 9.65
N ASP A 34 0.73 8.50 8.87
CA ASP A 34 0.38 9.91 8.84
C ASP A 34 -0.39 10.28 7.56
N GLY A 35 -0.79 11.55 7.45
CA GLY A 35 -1.35 12.08 6.21
C GLY A 35 -2.84 11.83 6.01
N ARG A 36 -3.58 11.42 7.06
CA ARG A 36 -5.03 11.17 7.03
C ARG A 36 -5.80 12.17 6.19
N ALA A 37 -5.70 13.46 6.50
CA ALA A 37 -6.50 14.49 5.83
C ALA A 37 -6.12 14.64 4.35
N GLU A 38 -4.83 14.58 4.02
CA GLU A 38 -4.33 14.83 2.67
C GLU A 38 -4.56 13.63 1.75
N LEU A 39 -4.22 12.42 2.22
CA LEU A 39 -4.39 11.18 1.47
C LEU A 39 -5.86 10.82 1.31
N THR A 40 -6.71 11.08 2.31
CA THR A 40 -8.16 10.92 2.14
C THR A 40 -8.71 11.83 1.04
N LYS A 41 -8.24 13.09 0.96
CA LYS A 41 -8.63 14.00 -0.13
C LYS A 41 -8.10 13.54 -1.49
N ALA A 42 -6.91 12.94 -1.55
CA ALA A 42 -6.36 12.41 -2.78
C ALA A 42 -7.15 11.20 -3.28
N VAL A 43 -7.52 10.27 -2.38
CA VAL A 43 -8.38 9.12 -2.71
C VAL A 43 -9.77 9.57 -3.16
N ALA A 44 -10.39 10.52 -2.45
CA ALA A 44 -11.68 11.07 -2.88
C ALA A 44 -11.60 11.70 -4.28
N TYR A 45 -10.52 12.45 -4.57
CA TYR A 45 -10.29 13.02 -5.90
C TYR A 45 -10.12 11.96 -6.99
N ALA A 46 -9.41 10.86 -6.71
CA ALA A 46 -9.32 9.73 -7.63
C ALA A 46 -10.71 9.12 -7.91
N GLY A 47 -11.54 8.96 -6.87
CA GLY A 47 -12.93 8.51 -7.03
C GLY A 47 -13.79 9.45 -7.87
N GLU A 48 -13.63 10.77 -7.75
CA GLU A 48 -14.29 11.76 -8.63
C GLU A 48 -13.89 11.61 -10.10
N LYS A 49 -12.73 11.00 -10.38
CA LYS A 49 -12.23 10.69 -11.73
C LYS A 49 -12.50 9.23 -12.15
N ASP A 50 -13.34 8.51 -11.42
CA ASP A 50 -13.64 7.08 -11.66
C ASP A 50 -12.40 6.17 -11.59
N ALA A 51 -11.47 6.51 -10.69
CA ALA A 51 -10.25 5.76 -10.44
C ALA A 51 -10.28 5.08 -9.07
N LEU A 52 -10.11 3.75 -9.03
CA LEU A 52 -10.04 2.96 -7.80
C LEU A 52 -8.63 2.99 -7.21
N VAL A 53 -8.50 3.34 -5.93
CA VAL A 53 -7.21 3.26 -5.21
C VAL A 53 -7.11 1.94 -4.45
N VAL A 54 -6.03 1.20 -4.67
CA VAL A 54 -5.69 -0.04 -3.96
C VAL A 54 -4.37 0.15 -3.23
N ALA A 55 -4.31 -0.26 -1.96
CA ALA A 55 -3.13 -0.06 -1.13
C ALA A 55 -2.98 -1.16 -0.05
N PRO A 56 -1.75 -1.39 0.43
CA PRO A 56 -1.51 -2.30 1.53
C PRO A 56 -2.17 -1.78 2.82
N LEU A 57 -2.83 -2.67 3.55
CA LEU A 57 -3.51 -2.35 4.81
C LEU A 57 -2.54 -1.86 5.90
N ALA A 58 -1.29 -2.31 5.84
CA ALA A 58 -0.23 -2.01 6.79
C ALA A 58 1.14 -2.05 6.08
N PRO A 59 2.20 -1.45 6.66
CA PRO A 59 3.55 -1.58 6.10
C PRO A 59 4.06 -3.02 6.23
N ASP A 60 4.97 -3.43 5.36
CA ASP A 60 5.51 -4.81 5.32
C ASP A 60 6.15 -5.24 6.64
N ALA A 61 6.76 -4.28 7.35
CA ALA A 61 7.34 -4.48 8.67
C ALA A 61 7.30 -3.19 9.48
N LEU A 62 7.45 -3.34 10.80
CA LEU A 62 7.68 -2.23 11.72
C LEU A 62 9.07 -2.36 12.38
N PRO A 63 9.64 -1.26 12.87
CA PRO A 63 10.74 -1.33 13.81
C PRO A 63 10.38 -2.25 14.99
N ARG A 64 11.35 -3.00 15.53
CA ARG A 64 11.10 -4.07 16.53
C ARG A 64 10.25 -3.65 17.73
N ASP A 65 10.41 -2.41 18.19
CA ASP A 65 9.73 -1.87 19.37
C ASP A 65 8.56 -0.94 19.03
N ALA A 66 8.23 -0.80 17.75
CA ALA A 66 7.12 0.03 17.31
C ALA A 66 5.81 -0.74 17.37
N LYS A 67 4.78 -0.11 17.95
CA LYS A 67 3.40 -0.61 17.87
C LYS A 67 2.80 -0.19 16.54
N PRO A 68 1.97 -1.03 15.90
CA PRO A 68 1.20 -0.63 14.73
C PRO A 68 0.35 0.61 15.04
N ALA A 69 0.26 1.51 14.08
CA ALA A 69 -0.77 2.54 14.11
C ALA A 69 -2.14 1.88 13.98
N ALA A 70 -3.18 2.55 14.46
CA ALA A 70 -4.55 2.04 14.32
C ALA A 70 -4.99 1.96 12.84
N TRP A 71 -4.42 2.82 11.99
CA TRP A 71 -4.78 2.98 10.58
C TRP A 71 -3.56 3.41 9.77
N TYR A 72 -3.53 3.01 8.50
CA TYR A 72 -2.53 3.42 7.53
C TYR A 72 -3.20 3.94 6.26
N TRP A 73 -2.68 5.02 5.70
CA TRP A 73 -3.15 5.63 4.46
C TRP A 73 -2.25 5.26 3.28
N PRO A 74 -2.81 5.15 2.05
CA PRO A 74 -4.19 5.51 1.70
C PRO A 74 -5.25 4.42 1.95
N ALA A 75 -4.87 3.19 2.35
CA ALA A 75 -5.82 2.09 2.55
C ALA A 75 -6.99 2.41 3.51
N ALA A 76 -6.75 3.19 4.57
CA ALA A 76 -7.80 3.60 5.52
C ALA A 76 -8.71 4.74 5.02
N ALA A 77 -8.47 5.29 3.82
CA ALA A 77 -9.33 6.33 3.26
C ALA A 77 -10.63 5.70 2.71
N PRO A 78 -11.81 6.30 2.98
CA PRO A 78 -13.05 5.87 2.32
C PRO A 78 -12.92 5.89 0.80
N GLY A 79 -13.31 4.80 0.14
CA GLY A 79 -13.20 4.62 -1.30
C GLY A 79 -11.91 3.98 -1.79
N ALA A 80 -10.93 3.74 -0.91
CA ALA A 80 -9.80 2.85 -1.20
C ALA A 80 -10.13 1.39 -0.80
N ILE A 81 -9.39 0.45 -1.38
CA ILE A 81 -9.36 -0.95 -0.95
C ILE A 81 -8.05 -1.22 -0.21
N GLY A 82 -8.17 -1.66 1.05
CA GLY A 82 -7.07 -2.14 1.88
C GLY A 82 -6.84 -3.64 1.73
N VAL A 83 -5.65 -4.04 1.28
CA VAL A 83 -5.28 -5.44 1.05
C VAL A 83 -4.32 -5.91 2.14
N THR A 84 -4.59 -7.08 2.72
CA THR A 84 -3.63 -7.78 3.60
C THR A 84 -2.95 -8.93 2.86
N ASP A 85 -1.69 -9.16 3.20
CA ASP A 85 -0.89 -10.26 2.68
C ASP A 85 -1.16 -11.58 3.39
N TYR A 86 -0.98 -12.67 2.64
CA TYR A 86 -0.81 -14.03 3.12
C TYR A 86 0.29 -14.74 2.32
N GLY A 87 0.88 -15.77 2.93
CA GLY A 87 1.82 -16.68 2.33
C GLY A 87 1.19 -17.99 1.86
N PRO A 88 2.00 -18.84 1.21
CA PRO A 88 1.54 -20.11 0.62
C PRO A 88 1.05 -21.14 1.65
N ASP A 89 1.40 -20.96 2.93
CA ASP A 89 0.92 -21.76 4.05
C ASP A 89 -0.41 -21.24 4.65
N GLY A 90 -0.98 -20.20 4.05
CA GLY A 90 -2.19 -19.54 4.53
C GLY A 90 -1.97 -18.72 5.81
N GLN A 91 -0.73 -18.42 6.18
CA GLN A 91 -0.39 -17.55 7.31
C GLN A 91 0.13 -16.19 6.82
N ARG A 92 0.16 -15.22 7.71
CA ARG A 92 0.84 -13.93 7.46
C ARG A 92 2.33 -14.04 7.83
N PRO A 93 3.22 -13.20 7.26
CA PRO A 93 4.61 -13.14 7.70
C PRO A 93 4.72 -12.90 9.21
N VAL A 94 5.69 -13.54 9.86
CA VAL A 94 5.84 -13.54 11.33
C VAL A 94 5.92 -12.14 11.95
N ASN A 95 6.50 -11.17 11.23
CA ASN A 95 6.68 -9.80 11.71
C ASN A 95 5.71 -8.80 11.06
N ALA A 96 4.70 -9.29 10.34
CA ALA A 96 3.73 -8.43 9.68
C ALA A 96 2.89 -7.69 10.73
N PRO A 97 2.72 -6.36 10.62
CA PRO A 97 1.88 -5.61 11.54
C PRO A 97 0.44 -6.13 11.53
N VAL A 98 -0.15 -6.31 12.72
CA VAL A 98 -1.53 -6.78 12.87
C VAL A 98 -2.45 -5.58 12.91
N VAL A 99 -3.18 -5.36 11.81
CA VAL A 99 -4.16 -4.28 11.64
C VAL A 99 -5.48 -4.92 11.19
N GLY A 100 -6.59 -4.49 11.77
CA GLY A 100 -7.92 -4.97 11.40
C GLY A 100 -8.52 -4.17 10.22
N GLY A 101 -9.61 -4.69 9.65
CA GLY A 101 -10.37 -3.97 8.62
C GLY A 101 -9.83 -4.10 7.20
N ALA A 102 -9.18 -5.24 6.87
CA ALA A 102 -8.89 -5.58 5.48
C ALA A 102 -10.18 -5.72 4.68
N ASP A 103 -10.20 -5.19 3.46
CA ASP A 103 -11.28 -5.44 2.50
C ASP A 103 -11.03 -6.76 1.76
N LEU A 104 -9.77 -7.03 1.42
CA LEU A 104 -9.33 -8.21 0.67
C LEU A 104 -8.07 -8.82 1.28
N ALA A 105 -7.83 -10.08 0.94
CA ALA A 105 -6.59 -10.80 1.21
C ALA A 105 -6.02 -11.33 -0.10
N ALA A 106 -4.69 -11.28 -0.24
CA ALA A 106 -3.98 -11.74 -1.42
C ALA A 106 -2.58 -12.27 -1.09
N PRO A 107 -1.93 -13.03 -1.99
CA PRO A 107 -0.56 -13.49 -1.78
C PRO A 107 0.41 -12.31 -1.75
N GLY A 108 1.08 -12.08 -0.62
CA GLY A 108 2.09 -11.02 -0.46
C GLY A 108 3.41 -11.53 0.14
N ASP A 109 3.46 -12.78 0.60
CA ASP A 109 4.66 -13.41 1.14
C ASP A 109 5.28 -14.38 0.13
N ALA A 110 6.59 -14.28 -0.06
CA ALA A 110 7.37 -15.04 -1.04
C ALA A 110 6.86 -14.90 -2.50
N VAL A 111 6.44 -13.70 -2.90
CA VAL A 111 5.95 -13.40 -4.26
C VAL A 111 7.12 -13.22 -5.23
N VAL A 112 7.11 -13.94 -6.34
CA VAL A 112 8.12 -13.76 -7.40
C VAL A 112 7.71 -12.63 -8.35
N SER A 113 8.61 -11.68 -8.57
CA SER A 113 8.41 -10.57 -9.49
C SER A 113 9.66 -10.32 -10.36
N ILE A 114 9.55 -9.35 -11.27
CA ILE A 114 10.65 -8.88 -12.11
C ILE A 114 11.73 -8.23 -11.25
N GLY A 115 13.00 -8.55 -11.51
CA GLY A 115 14.13 -7.88 -10.87
C GLY A 115 14.29 -6.44 -11.38
N PRO A 116 15.01 -5.59 -10.63
CA PRO A 116 15.20 -4.18 -11.00
C PRO A 116 16.01 -4.01 -12.30
N GLU A 117 16.86 -4.98 -12.67
CA GLU A 117 17.69 -4.94 -13.88
C GLU A 117 17.78 -6.31 -14.57
N GLY A 118 17.91 -6.29 -15.91
CA GLY A 118 18.15 -7.48 -16.72
C GLY A 118 16.98 -8.47 -16.75
N SER A 119 17.29 -9.77 -16.92
CA SER A 119 16.32 -10.87 -16.93
C SER A 119 16.19 -11.56 -15.56
N GLY A 120 16.59 -10.89 -14.49
CA GLY A 120 16.55 -11.42 -13.13
C GLY A 120 15.14 -11.41 -12.53
N HIS A 121 14.99 -12.14 -11.42
CA HIS A 121 13.78 -12.15 -10.62
C HIS A 121 14.09 -11.67 -9.20
N PHE A 122 13.09 -11.11 -8.54
CA PHE A 122 13.13 -10.72 -7.13
C PHE A 122 12.03 -11.45 -6.36
N ILE A 123 12.25 -11.71 -5.08
CA ILE A 123 11.24 -12.27 -4.19
C ILE A 123 10.80 -11.18 -3.21
N GLY A 124 9.54 -10.78 -3.31
CA GLY A 124 8.90 -9.78 -2.48
C GLY A 124 8.16 -10.39 -1.28
N TYR A 125 8.03 -9.56 -0.24
CA TYR A 125 7.47 -9.94 1.05
C TYR A 125 6.67 -8.76 1.61
N GLY A 126 5.46 -9.05 2.08
CA GLY A 126 4.61 -8.12 2.81
C GLY A 126 3.37 -7.67 2.03
N ALA A 127 2.54 -6.87 2.71
CA ALA A 127 1.30 -6.34 2.14
C ALA A 127 1.52 -5.51 0.88
N SER A 128 2.70 -4.90 0.68
CA SER A 128 3.03 -4.17 -0.54
C SER A 128 3.21 -5.05 -1.80
N PHE A 129 3.16 -6.38 -1.63
CA PHE A 129 3.18 -7.35 -2.73
C PHE A 129 1.85 -8.12 -2.88
N ALA A 130 0.85 -7.81 -2.05
CA ALA A 130 -0.49 -8.39 -2.08
C ALA A 130 -1.40 -7.69 -3.11
#